data_AF-A0A934SA60-F1
#
_entry.id   AF-A0A934SA60-F1
#
_cell.length_a   1.000
_cell.length_b   1.000
_cell.length_c   1.000
_cell.angle_alpha   90.00
_cell.angle_beta   90.00
_cell.angle_gamma   90.00
#
_symmetry.space_group_name_H-M   'P 1'
#
loop_
_entity.id
_entity.type
_entity.pdbx_description
1 polymer ?
#
loop_
_entity_poly.entity_id
_entity_poly.type
_entity_poly.pdbx_seq_one_letter_code
_entity_poly.pdbx_strand_id
1 'polypeptide(L)' 'SMDGRGRWMDNVFIERLWRSVKYEEIYLKEHATIPDLRRGLHTWFERYNHWRPHQGLGNSTPARIYQADTPISKVA' A
#
# COMPACT_ATOMS: atom_id res chain seq x y z
N SER A 1 -15.93 11.82 -12.03
CA SER A 1 -16.36 11.68 -10.62
C SER A 1 -15.36 12.39 -9.74
N MET A 2 -15.66 13.65 -9.43
CA MET A 2 -14.65 14.71 -9.35
C MET A 2 -15.01 15.78 -8.32
N ASP A 3 -15.97 15.51 -7.43
CA ASP A 3 -16.42 16.50 -6.45
C ASP A 3 -16.19 15.99 -5.03
N GLY A 4 -15.47 16.80 -4.25
CA GLY A 4 -15.09 16.49 -2.87
C GLY A 4 -13.68 16.97 -2.56
N ARG A 5 -13.59 18.20 -2.05
CA ARG A 5 -12.39 18.98 -1.70
C ARG A 5 -11.41 18.33 -0.69
N GLY A 6 -11.58 17.03 -0.38
CA GLY A 6 -10.72 16.22 0.49
C GLY A 6 -10.30 14.85 -0.07
N ARG A 7 -10.84 14.41 -1.23
CA ARG A 7 -10.48 13.11 -1.84
C ARG A 7 -9.26 13.17 -2.77
N TRP A 8 -8.79 14.37 -3.11
CA TRP A 8 -7.65 14.52 -4.02
C TRP A 8 -6.35 13.95 -3.42
N MET A 9 -6.14 14.09 -2.10
CA MET A 9 -4.97 13.51 -1.42
C MET A 9 -5.05 11.99 -1.40
N ASP A 10 -6.24 11.45 -1.13
CA ASP A 10 -6.50 10.01 -1.17
C ASP A 10 -6.26 9.44 -2.57
N ASN A 11 -6.75 10.14 -3.60
CA ASN A 11 -6.49 9.79 -5.00
C ASN A 11 -5.00 9.82 -5.32
N VAL A 12 -4.28 10.88 -4.96
CA VAL A 12 -2.84 10.99 -5.22
C VAL A 12 -2.07 9.86 -4.52
N PHE A 13 -2.46 9.50 -3.30
CA PHE A 13 -1.84 8.37 -2.59
C PHE A 13 -2.12 7.04 -3.28
N ILE A 14 -3.37 6.77 -3.63
CA ILE A 14 -3.79 5.56 -4.35
C ILE A 14 -3.08 5.46 -5.70
N GLU A 15 -2.95 6.56 -6.44
CA GLU A 15 -2.25 6.61 -7.72
C GLU A 15 -0.76 6.29 -7.57
N ARG A 16 -0.09 6.85 -6.55
CA ARG A 16 1.32 6.54 -6.25
C ARG A 16 1.53 5.08 -5.87
N LEU A 17 0.62 4.52 -5.07
CA LEU A 17 0.63 3.11 -4.72
C LEU A 17 0.51 2.24 -5.97
N TRP A 18 -0.50 2.49 -6.81
CA TRP A 18 -0.71 1.72 -8.03
C TRP A 18 0.42 1.87 -9.04
N ARG A 19 1.04 3.05 -9.15
CA ARG A 19 2.24 3.22 -9.97
C ARG A 19 3.35 2.29 -9.48
N SER A 20 3.62 2.27 -8.18
CA SER A 20 4.66 1.42 -7.58
C SER A 20 4.39 -0.06 -7.83
N VAL A 21 3.18 -0.55 -7.55
CA VAL A 21 2.76 -1.95 -7.81
C VAL A 21 2.95 -2.33 -9.27
N LYS A 22 2.49 -1.48 -10.20
CA LYS A 22 2.58 -1.76 -11.63
C LYS A 22 4.02 -1.89 -12.08
N TYR A 23 4.88 -0.95 -11.71
CA TYR A 23 6.27 -0.97 -12.14
C TYR A 23 7.10 -2.05 -11.44
N GLU A 24 6.91 -2.28 -10.14
CA GLU A 24 7.80 -3.14 -9.36
C GLU A 24 7.37 -4.62 -9.35
N GLU A 25 6.08 -4.92 -9.56
CA GLU A 25 5.56 -6.29 -9.58
C GLU A 25 5.04 -6.67 -10.97
N ILE A 26 4.09 -5.90 -11.53
CA ILE A 26 3.31 -6.35 -12.69
C ILE A 26 4.11 -6.26 -14.01
N TYR A 27 4.88 -5.19 -14.22
CA TYR A 27 5.57 -4.96 -15.49
C TYR A 27 6.94 -5.63 -15.56
N LEU A 28 7.59 -5.86 -14.42
CA LEU A 28 8.92 -6.48 -14.38
C LEU A 28 8.88 -8.00 -14.28
N LYS A 29 7.74 -8.58 -13.92
CA LYS A 29 7.61 -10.02 -13.71
C LYS A 29 6.61 -10.61 -14.68
N GLU A 30 7.01 -11.74 -15.26
CA GLU A 30 6.08 -12.57 -16.00
C GLU A 30 5.29 -13.43 -15.01
N HIS A 31 3.97 -13.25 -14.99
CA HIS A 31 3.07 -14.09 -14.23
C HIS A 31 2.36 -15.04 -15.18
N ALA A 32 2.74 -16.32 -15.16
CA ALA A 32 2.19 -17.33 -16.06
C ALA A 32 0.69 -17.58 -15.85
N THR A 33 0.16 -17.29 -14.65
CA THR A 33 -1.24 -17.52 -14.29
C THR A 33 -1.76 -16.47 -13.32
N ILE A 34 -3.09 -16.31 -13.24
CA ILE A 34 -3.73 -15.41 -12.27
C ILE A 34 -3.39 -15.77 -10.81
N PRO A 35 -3.38 -17.04 -10.38
CA PRO A 35 -2.92 -17.41 -9.04
C PRO A 35 -1.48 -16.95 -8.74
N ASP A 36 -0.59 -17.05 -9.73
CA ASP A 36 0.79 -16.58 -9.57
C ASP A 36 0.86 -15.06 -9.39
N LEU A 37 0.13 -14.30 -10.20
CA LEU A 37 -0.02 -12.85 -10.04
C LEU A 37 -0.55 -12.50 -8.64
N ARG A 38 -1.58 -13.21 -8.15
CA ARG A 38 -2.15 -12.97 -6.81
C ARG A 38 -1.10 -13.19 -5.71
N ARG A 39 -0.27 -14.23 -5.83
CA ARG A 39 0.82 -14.50 -4.88
C ARG A 39 1.90 -13.43 -4.95
N GLY A 40 2.28 -12.99 -6.16
CA GLY A 40 3.21 -11.88 -6.38
C GLY A 40 2.72 -10.59 -5.72
N LEU A 41 1.48 -10.20 -5.99
CA LEU A 41 0.83 -9.05 -5.38
C LEU A 41 0.79 -9.15 -3.84
N HIS A 42 0.40 -10.30 -3.28
CA HIS A 42 0.40 -10.50 -1.83
C HIS A 42 1.78 -10.23 -1.23
N THR A 43 2.82 -10.84 -1.82
CA THR A 43 4.21 -10.67 -1.38
C THR A 43 4.66 -9.22 -1.52
N TRP A 44 4.25 -8.54 -2.59
CA TRP A 44 4.58 -7.13 -2.80
C TRP A 44 3.93 -6.24 -1.73
N PHE A 45 2.63 -6.41 -1.46
CA PHE A 45 1.91 -5.62 -0.45
C PHE A 45 2.41 -5.89 0.97
N GLU A 46 2.77 -7.14 1.28
CA GLU A 46 3.38 -7.48 2.58
C GLU A 46 4.67 -6.69 2.79
N ARG A 47 5.56 -6.68 1.78
CA ARG A 47 6.82 -5.90 1.83
C ARG A 47 6.57 -4.41 1.93
N TYR A 48 5.63 -3.87 1.13
CA TYR A 48 5.27 -2.46 1.14
C TYR A 48 4.78 -2.00 2.51
N ASN A 49 3.95 -2.82 3.17
CA ASN A 49 3.30 -2.49 4.44
C ASN A 49 4.17 -2.73 5.67
N HIS A 50 5.04 -3.76 5.66
CA HIS A 50 5.72 -4.21 6.88
C HIS A 50 7.24 -4.07 6.84
N TRP A 51 7.85 -3.97 5.66
CA TRP A 51 9.31 -3.98 5.51
C TRP A 51 9.88 -2.69 4.94
N ARG A 52 9.16 -2.02 4.04
CA ARG A 52 9.65 -0.82 3.35
C ARG A 52 9.36 0.43 4.20
N PRO A 53 10.37 1.14 4.73
CA PRO A 53 10.16 2.45 5.34
C PRO A 53 9.86 3.49 4.25
N HIS A 54 8.92 4.41 4.53
CA HIS A 54 8.53 5.46 3.60
C HIS A 54 8.92 6.83 4.15
N GLN A 55 9.65 7.62 3.37
CA GLN A 55 10.08 8.96 3.79
C GLN A 55 8.89 9.87 4.16
N GLY A 56 7.79 9.78 3.42
CA GLY A 56 6.55 10.52 3.72
C GLY A 56 5.86 10.12 5.04
N LEU A 57 6.28 9.00 5.64
CA LEU A 57 5.83 8.49 6.94
C LEU A 57 6.94 8.61 8.02
N GLY A 58 7.89 9.52 7.85
CA GLY A 58 9.01 9.68 8.78
C GLY A 58 9.91 8.44 8.86
N ASN A 59 10.15 7.78 7.72
CA ASN A 59 10.90 6.52 7.61
C ASN A 59 10.29 5.35 8.42
N SER A 60 9.00 5.42 8.74
CA SER A 60 8.24 4.29 9.28
C SER A 60 7.55 3.49 8.18
N THR A 61 7.12 2.28 8.51
CA THR A 61 6.32 1.43 7.61
C THR A 61 4.83 1.76 7.75
N PRO A 62 3.99 1.53 6.73
CA PRO A 62 2.55 1.81 6.78
C PRO A 62 1.87 1.05 7.92
N ALA A 63 2.23 -0.22 8.13
CA ALA A 63 1.67 -1.02 9.22
C ALA A 63 2.00 -0.43 10.59
N ARG A 64 3.22 0.09 10.79
CA ARG A 64 3.62 0.70 12.06
C ARG A 64 2.81 1.97 12.37
N ILE A 65 2.62 2.82 11.37
CA ILE A 65 1.80 4.04 11.53
C ILE A 65 0.36 3.66 11.82
N TYR A 66 -0.23 2.74 11.05
CA TYR A 66 -1.61 2.32 11.26
C TYR A 66 -1.85 1.68 12.63
N GLN A 67 -0.92 0.86 13.12
CA GLN A 67 -1.00 0.28 14.47
C GLN A 67 -0.86 1.33 15.58
N ALA A 68 -0.05 2.38 15.38
CA ALA A 68 0.11 3.48 16.33
C ALA A 68 -1.11 4.41 16.36
N ASP A 69 -1.77 4.61 15.22
CA ASP A 69 -2.99 5.41 15.07
C ASP A 69 -4.27 4.65 15.42
N THR A 70 -4.21 3.33 15.61
CA THR A 70 -5.36 2.55 16.10
C THR A 70 -5.45 2.72 17.61
N PRO A 71 -6.41 3.50 18.16
CA PRO A 71 -6.65 3.47 19.59
C PRO A 71 -7.00 2.03 19.97
N ILE A 72 -6.29 1.49 20.95
CA ILE A 72 -6.70 0.25 21.63
C ILE A 72 -8.07 0.57 22.24
N SER A 73 -9.14 0.19 21.54
CA SER A 73 -10.46 0.12 22.14
C SER A 73 -10.31 -0.82 23.33
N LYS A 74 -10.32 -0.25 24.55
CA LYS A 74 -10.68 -0.99 25.75
C LYS A 74 -11.99 -1.69 25.44
N VAL A 75 -11.93 -2.99 25.22
CA VAL A 75 -13.13 -3.82 25.34
C VAL A 75 -13.12 -4.30 26.79
N ALA A 76 -14.05 -3.75 27.56
CA ALA A 76 -14.38 -4.15 28.91
C ALA A 76 -14.96 -5.58 28.94
#